data_AF-A0A7C9DEH8-F1
#
_entry.id   AF-A0A7C9DEH8-F1
#
_cell.length_a   1.000
_cell.length_b   1.000
_cell.length_c   1.000
_cell.angle_alpha   90.00
_cell.angle_beta   90.00
_cell.angle_gamma   90.00
#
_symmetry.space_group_name_H-M   'P 1'
#
loop_
_entity.id
_entity.type
_entity.pdbx_description
1 polymer ?
#
loop_
_entity_poly.entity_id
_entity_poly.type
_entity_poly.pdbx_seq_one_letter_code
_entity_poly.pdbx_strand_id
1 'polypeptide(L)'
;PCNTMSTIRTKDAQAKFNQGDLEMLATVKGETNESFLEWLSKSAIGVSKESWDLEDLTKALVDFGCAKIRALSKFKFILTFHTGEQKDEILQNHDKVVKWFTEVKNWDIYEVCKSRRFWIEVVGVPPHGWSLRNFESIASIWGKLVCLEPPLRIP
;
A
#
# COMPACT_ATOMS: atom_id res chain seq x y z
N PRO A 1 25.82 -6.92 15.38
CA PRO A 1 26.77 -5.99 14.74
C PRO A 1 27.46 -6.66 13.54
N CYS A 2 27.04 -6.36 12.32
CA CYS A 2 27.80 -6.73 11.14
C CYS A 2 27.60 -5.65 10.08
N ASN A 3 28.52 -4.69 10.07
CA ASN A 3 28.75 -3.78 8.97
C ASN A 3 29.61 -4.48 7.93
N THR A 4 29.17 -4.49 6.68
CA THR A 4 30.09 -4.32 5.55
C THR A 4 29.34 -3.63 4.43
N MET A 5 29.71 -2.36 4.17
CA MET A 5 29.36 -1.67 2.94
C MET A 5 30.10 -2.35 1.80
N SER A 6 29.36 -2.76 0.77
CA SER A 6 29.91 -2.92 -0.57
C SER A 6 29.04 -2.13 -1.54
N THR A 7 29.63 -1.06 -2.08
CA THR A 7 29.11 -0.25 -3.17
C THR A 7 28.87 -1.13 -4.40
N ILE A 8 27.61 -1.45 -4.70
CA ILE A 8 27.25 -2.09 -5.98
C ILE A 8 26.96 -0.98 -6.98
N ARG A 9 27.91 -0.78 -7.89
CA ARG A 9 27.72 -0.03 -9.14
C ARG A 9 26.55 -0.64 -9.89
N THR A 10 25.54 0.17 -10.15
CA THR A 10 24.46 -0.09 -11.11
C THR A 10 25.07 -0.47 -12.44
N LYS A 11 24.94 -1.75 -12.81
CA LYS A 11 25.06 -2.20 -14.20
C LYS A 11 23.66 -2.53 -14.69
N ASP A 12 23.36 -1.90 -15.81
CA ASP A 12 22.13 -1.98 -16.57
C ASP A 12 21.65 -3.43 -16.72
N ALA A 13 20.52 -3.73 -16.09
CA ALA A 13 19.70 -4.89 -16.44
C ALA A 13 18.56 -4.37 -17.33
N GLN A 14 18.89 -3.96 -18.56
CA GLN A 14 17.89 -3.92 -19.63
C GLN A 14 17.59 -5.36 -20.04
N ALA A 15 16.68 -5.99 -19.29
CA ALA A 15 15.98 -7.15 -19.77
C ALA A 15 15.15 -6.72 -20.99
N LYS A 16 15.62 -7.09 -22.18
CA LYS A 16 14.86 -6.95 -23.42
C LYS A 16 13.75 -7.98 -23.40
N PHE A 17 12.54 -7.55 -23.05
CA PHE A 17 11.33 -8.36 -23.24
C PHE A 17 11.00 -8.37 -24.73
N ASN A 18 10.81 -9.56 -25.31
CA ASN A 18 10.43 -9.69 -26.71
C ASN A 18 8.94 -9.35 -26.86
N GLN A 19 8.53 -8.93 -28.07
CA GLN A 19 7.16 -8.51 -28.40
C GLN A 19 6.09 -9.56 -28.02
N GLY A 20 6.45 -10.85 -27.96
CA GLY A 20 5.56 -11.95 -27.54
C GLY A 20 5.44 -12.17 -26.02
N ASP A 21 6.40 -11.69 -25.22
CA ASP A 21 6.32 -11.77 -23.74
C ASP A 21 5.41 -10.66 -23.17
N LEU A 22 5.19 -9.60 -23.93
CA LEU A 22 4.30 -8.48 -23.60
C LEU A 22 2.80 -8.83 -23.72
N GLU A 23 2.44 -9.91 -24.44
CA GLU A 23 1.04 -10.32 -24.62
C GLU A 23 0.44 -11.07 -23.41
N MET A 24 1.25 -11.44 -22.39
CA MET A 24 0.76 -12.13 -21.19
C MET A 24 0.75 -11.27 -19.93
N LEU A 25 0.85 -9.94 -20.04
CA LEU A 25 0.36 -9.06 -18.97
C LEU A 25 -1.15 -8.89 -19.17
N ALA A 26 -1.91 -9.94 -18.85
CA ALA A 26 -3.35 -9.85 -18.83
C ALA A 26 -3.75 -8.66 -17.94
N THR A 27 -4.28 -7.60 -18.55
CA THR A 27 -4.80 -6.47 -17.80
C THR A 27 -6.02 -6.98 -17.05
N VAL A 28 -5.85 -7.27 -15.76
CA VAL A 28 -6.96 -7.66 -14.89
C VAL A 28 -7.91 -6.48 -14.81
N LYS A 29 -9.07 -6.59 -15.46
CA LYS A 29 -10.14 -5.62 -15.32
C LYS A 29 -10.78 -5.81 -13.95
N GLY A 30 -10.54 -4.85 -13.05
CA GLY A 30 -11.20 -4.82 -11.74
C GLY A 30 -12.67 -4.41 -11.87
N GLU A 31 -13.50 -4.92 -10.98
CA GLU A 31 -14.87 -4.45 -10.78
C GLU A 31 -14.92 -3.42 -9.65
N THR A 32 -15.74 -2.39 -9.83
CA THR A 32 -15.94 -1.36 -8.82
C THR A 32 -17.02 -1.80 -7.85
N ASN A 33 -16.76 -1.66 -6.55
CA ASN A 33 -17.75 -1.93 -5.51
C ASN A 33 -18.43 -0.62 -5.09
N GLU A 34 -19.72 -0.48 -5.37
CA GLU A 34 -20.50 0.74 -5.08
C GLU A 34 -20.57 1.07 -3.59
N SER A 35 -20.71 0.06 -2.72
CA SER A 35 -20.72 0.27 -1.27
C SER A 35 -19.38 0.84 -0.76
N PHE A 36 -18.27 0.48 -1.43
CA PHE A 36 -16.97 1.05 -1.12
C PHE A 36 -16.83 2.47 -1.64
N LEU A 37 -17.39 2.80 -2.82
CA LEU A 37 -17.41 4.18 -3.30
C LEU A 37 -18.20 5.11 -2.37
N GLU A 38 -19.33 4.64 -1.85
CA GLU A 38 -20.10 5.41 -0.86
C GLU A 38 -19.27 5.68 0.40
N TRP A 39 -18.58 4.66 0.92
CA TRP A 39 -17.64 4.82 2.04
C TRP A 39 -16.50 5.80 1.72
N LEU A 40 -15.93 5.69 0.52
CA LEU A 40 -14.82 6.54 0.06
C LEU A 40 -15.26 8.00 -0.15
N SER A 41 -16.52 8.25 -0.48
CA SER A 41 -17.06 9.61 -0.62
C SER A 41 -16.99 10.43 0.69
N LYS A 42 -17.04 9.73 1.83
CA LYS A 42 -16.92 10.27 3.20
C LYS A 42 -15.50 10.16 3.74
N SER A 43 -14.52 9.91 2.86
CA SER A 43 -13.12 9.70 3.25
C SER A 43 -12.18 10.72 2.60
N ALA A 44 -11.10 11.04 3.32
CA ALA A 44 -9.99 11.85 2.84
C ALA A 44 -8.69 11.05 2.90
N ILE A 45 -7.68 11.51 2.17
CA ILE A 45 -6.33 10.98 2.18
C ILE A 45 -5.42 11.95 2.92
N GLY A 46 -4.84 11.49 4.03
CA GLY A 46 -3.81 12.21 4.76
C GLY A 46 -2.43 11.70 4.38
N VAL A 47 -1.51 12.60 4.03
CA VAL A 47 -0.10 12.31 3.77
C VAL A 47 0.73 12.92 4.89
N SER A 48 1.65 12.15 5.45
CA SER A 48 2.55 12.59 6.53
C SER A 48 4.02 12.48 6.14
N LYS A 49 4.87 13.25 6.82
CA LYS A 49 6.34 13.09 6.76
C LYS A 49 6.85 11.99 7.68
N GLU A 50 6.05 11.63 8.69
CA GLU A 50 6.44 10.70 9.74
C GLU A 50 5.45 9.53 9.81
N SER A 51 5.90 8.41 10.37
CA SER A 51 5.00 7.29 10.64
C SER A 51 4.31 7.50 11.97
N TRP A 52 3.02 7.21 12.01
CA TRP A 52 2.20 7.33 13.20
C TRP A 52 1.78 5.95 13.69
N ASP A 53 1.70 5.81 15.01
CA ASP A 53 0.88 4.75 15.59
C ASP A 53 -0.59 5.03 15.28
N LEU A 54 -1.31 4.01 14.81
CA LEU A 54 -2.69 4.17 14.37
C LEU A 54 -3.66 4.41 15.52
N GLU A 55 -3.37 3.87 16.71
CA GLU A 55 -4.22 4.05 17.88
C GLU A 55 -4.13 5.49 18.39
N ASP A 56 -2.91 6.00 18.50
CA ASP A 56 -2.67 7.40 18.89
C ASP A 56 -3.26 8.39 17.88
N LEU A 57 -3.06 8.13 16.59
CA LEU A 57 -3.61 8.98 15.53
C LEU A 57 -5.14 8.94 15.53
N THR A 58 -5.76 7.79 15.81
CA THR A 58 -7.22 7.66 15.90
C THR A 58 -7.76 8.45 17.10
N LYS A 59 -7.12 8.33 18.27
CA LYS A 59 -7.49 9.12 19.46
C LYS A 59 -7.37 10.61 19.21
N ALA A 60 -6.33 11.04 18.51
CA ALA A 60 -6.12 12.46 18.20
C ALA A 60 -7.16 13.04 17.23
N LEU A 61 -7.70 12.22 16.33
CA LEU A 61 -8.59 12.68 15.26
C LEU A 61 -10.08 12.40 15.52
N VAL A 62 -10.41 11.71 16.61
CA VAL A 62 -11.80 11.40 16.96
C VAL A 62 -12.63 12.67 17.20
N ASP A 63 -12.04 13.67 17.87
CA ASP A 63 -12.70 14.95 18.16
C ASP A 63 -12.97 15.79 16.91
N PHE A 64 -12.31 15.44 15.79
CA PHE A 64 -12.51 16.04 14.48
C PHE A 64 -13.52 15.26 13.62
N GLY A 65 -14.26 14.33 14.23
CA GLY A 65 -15.26 13.51 13.54
C GLY A 65 -14.68 12.36 12.72
N CYS A 66 -13.39 12.04 12.87
CA CYS A 66 -12.78 10.90 12.21
C CYS A 66 -13.22 9.60 12.90
N ALA A 67 -14.03 8.82 12.20
CA ALA A 67 -14.58 7.56 12.68
C ALA A 67 -13.56 6.41 12.59
N LYS A 68 -12.72 6.42 11.56
CA LYS A 68 -11.77 5.33 11.31
C LYS A 68 -10.57 5.82 10.49
N ILE A 69 -9.39 5.34 10.87
CA ILE A 69 -8.15 5.55 10.14
C ILE A 69 -7.63 4.21 9.65
N ARG A 70 -7.18 4.15 8.39
CA ARG A 70 -6.45 2.98 7.86
C ARG A 70 -5.16 3.44 7.18
N ALA A 71 -4.07 2.73 7.44
CA ALA A 71 -2.82 2.95 6.73
C ALA A 71 -2.91 2.41 5.29
N LEU A 72 -2.65 3.26 4.29
CA LEU A 72 -2.40 2.87 2.90
C LEU A 72 -0.91 2.61 2.65
N SER A 73 -0.05 3.25 3.45
CA SER A 73 1.37 2.96 3.61
C SER A 73 1.88 3.49 4.94
N LYS A 74 3.20 3.45 5.14
CA LYS A 74 3.88 4.06 6.30
C LYS A 74 3.57 5.56 6.48
N PHE A 75 3.28 6.28 5.40
CA PHE A 75 3.17 7.75 5.39
C PHE A 75 1.88 8.26 4.75
N LYS A 76 0.96 7.36 4.42
CA LYS A 76 -0.30 7.70 3.76
C LYS A 76 -1.44 6.95 4.41
N PHE A 77 -2.49 7.68 4.75
CA PHE A 77 -3.61 7.20 5.54
C PHE A 77 -4.91 7.57 4.85
N ILE A 78 -5.91 6.70 4.95
CA ILE A 78 -7.29 7.05 4.65
C ILE A 78 -8.02 7.36 5.95
N LEU A 79 -8.64 8.53 5.98
CA LEU A 79 -9.39 9.08 7.10
C LEU A 79 -10.87 9.01 6.72
N THR A 80 -11.65 8.21 7.43
CA THR A 80 -13.09 8.09 7.21
C THR A 80 -13.83 8.86 8.28
N PHE A 81 -14.79 9.68 7.86
CA PHE A 81 -15.59 10.52 8.73
C PHE A 81 -17.01 9.96 8.88
N HIS A 82 -17.73 10.37 9.92
CA HIS A 82 -19.14 9.97 10.08
C HIS A 82 -20.03 10.62 9.00
N THR A 83 -19.74 11.88 8.66
CA THR A 83 -20.47 12.64 7.64
C THR A 83 -19.55 13.26 6.60
N GLY A 84 -20.10 13.58 5.42
CA GLY A 84 -19.38 14.33 4.39
C GLY A 84 -19.00 15.74 4.84
N GLU A 85 -19.85 16.37 5.66
CA GLU A 85 -19.60 17.71 6.22
C GLU A 85 -18.35 17.76 7.10
N GLN A 86 -18.15 16.76 7.96
CA GLN A 86 -16.94 16.66 8.79
C GLN A 86 -15.67 16.48 7.93
N LYS A 87 -15.77 15.68 6.87
CA LYS A 87 -14.69 15.52 5.90
C LYS A 87 -14.37 16.87 5.24
N ASP A 88 -15.40 17.58 4.77
CA ASP A 88 -15.24 18.85 4.07
C ASP A 88 -14.70 19.94 5.00
N GLU A 89 -15.08 19.96 6.27
CA GLU A 89 -14.54 20.88 7.28
C GLU A 89 -13.03 20.70 7.46
N ILE A 90 -12.54 19.45 7.50
CA ILE A 90 -11.11 19.15 7.62
C ILE A 90 -10.35 19.50 6.34
N LEU A 91 -10.96 19.29 5.17
CA LEU A 91 -10.40 19.69 3.88
C LEU A 91 -10.32 21.22 3.73
N GLN A 92 -11.24 21.97 4.33
CA GLN A 92 -11.20 23.44 4.29
C GLN A 92 -10.27 24.03 5.36
N ASN A 93 -10.14 23.36 6.52
CA ASN A 93 -9.37 23.85 7.66
C ASN A 93 -8.15 22.97 7.94
N HIS A 94 -7.23 22.89 6.97
CA HIS A 94 -6.01 22.10 7.06
C HIS A 94 -5.18 22.36 8.33
N ASP A 95 -5.22 23.59 8.86
CA ASP A 95 -4.50 23.98 10.07
C ASP A 95 -4.88 23.11 11.29
N LYS A 96 -6.09 22.57 11.32
CA LYS A 96 -6.55 21.67 12.39
C LYS A 96 -5.74 20.37 12.46
N VAL A 97 -5.19 19.93 11.34
CA VAL A 97 -4.54 18.62 11.20
C VAL A 97 -3.10 18.68 10.68
N VAL A 98 -2.56 19.88 10.47
CA VAL A 98 -1.20 20.13 9.95
C VAL A 98 -0.10 19.52 10.83
N LYS A 99 -0.40 19.30 12.13
CA LYS A 99 0.50 18.60 13.06
C LYS A 99 0.78 17.16 12.62
N TRP A 100 -0.18 16.48 12.00
CA TRP A 100 -0.06 15.07 11.61
C TRP A 100 0.15 14.91 10.11
N PHE A 101 -0.47 15.76 9.30
CA PHE A 101 -0.47 15.63 7.85
C PHE A 101 0.11 16.87 7.18
N THR A 102 1.00 16.64 6.22
CA THR A 102 1.47 17.69 5.32
C THR A 102 0.48 18.01 4.21
N GLU A 103 -0.42 17.08 3.93
CA GLU A 103 -1.47 17.23 2.92
C GLU A 103 -2.68 16.40 3.35
N VAL A 104 -3.88 16.95 3.21
CA VAL A 104 -5.14 16.22 3.33
C VAL A 104 -5.99 16.53 2.12
N LYS A 105 -6.42 15.53 1.37
CA LYS A 105 -7.19 15.76 0.13
C LYS A 105 -8.33 14.77 0.00
N ASN A 106 -9.29 15.07 -0.88
CA ASN A 106 -10.30 14.08 -1.25
C ASN A 106 -9.63 12.81 -1.78
N TRP A 107 -10.22 11.67 -1.46
CA TRP A 107 -9.87 10.44 -2.14
C TRP A 107 -10.24 10.54 -3.62
N ASP A 108 -9.38 10.01 -4.47
CA ASP A 108 -9.57 9.93 -5.92
C ASP A 108 -9.26 8.52 -6.42
N ILE A 109 -9.90 8.12 -7.52
CA ILE A 109 -9.74 6.79 -8.13
C ILE A 109 -8.31 6.53 -8.61
N TYR A 110 -7.56 7.60 -8.91
CA TYR A 110 -6.15 7.53 -9.30
C TYR A 110 -5.20 7.61 -8.12
N GLU A 111 -5.69 7.55 -6.88
CA GLU A 111 -4.86 7.57 -5.69
C GLU A 111 -4.04 6.28 -5.57
N VAL A 112 -2.81 6.31 -6.10
CA VAL A 112 -1.88 5.19 -6.06
C VAL A 112 -0.92 5.32 -4.87
N CYS A 113 -0.73 4.21 -4.17
CA CYS A 113 0.25 4.12 -3.10
C CYS A 113 1.51 3.38 -3.60
N LYS A 114 2.57 4.13 -3.92
CA LYS A 114 3.82 3.59 -4.50
C LYS A 114 4.53 2.54 -3.64
N SER A 115 4.24 2.51 -2.33
CA SER A 115 4.87 1.59 -1.37
C SER A 115 3.90 0.53 -0.84
N ARG A 116 2.81 0.23 -1.56
CA ARG A 116 1.85 -0.80 -1.14
C ARG A 116 2.56 -2.14 -1.07
N ARG A 117 2.41 -2.83 0.07
CA ARG A 117 2.79 -4.22 0.24
C ARG A 117 1.51 -5.04 0.28
N PHE A 118 1.54 -6.19 -0.37
CA PHE A 118 0.44 -7.15 -0.32
C PHE A 118 1.06 -8.54 -0.17
N TRP A 119 0.24 -9.47 0.31
CA TRP A 119 0.61 -10.87 0.44
C TRP A 119 -0.03 -11.67 -0.69
N ILE A 120 0.71 -12.62 -1.24
CA ILE A 120 0.21 -13.60 -2.19
C ILE A 120 0.33 -14.95 -1.50
N GLU A 121 -0.80 -15.65 -1.37
CA GLU A 121 -0.80 -17.05 -0.97
C GLU A 121 -0.72 -17.92 -2.23
N VAL A 122 0.29 -18.78 -2.31
CA VAL A 122 0.47 -19.70 -3.43
C VAL A 122 0.25 -21.12 -2.91
N VAL A 123 -0.88 -21.70 -3.30
CA VAL A 123 -1.28 -23.05 -2.87
C VAL A 123 -0.89 -24.08 -3.94
N GLY A 124 -0.52 -25.29 -3.50
CA GLY A 124 -0.23 -26.41 -4.41
C GLY A 124 1.18 -26.38 -5.03
N VAL A 125 2.12 -25.64 -4.45
CA VAL A 125 3.52 -25.65 -4.90
C VAL A 125 4.12 -27.04 -4.67
N PRO A 126 4.61 -27.73 -5.72
CA PRO A 126 5.21 -29.04 -5.53
C PRO A 126 6.49 -28.92 -4.68
N PRO A 127 6.84 -29.92 -3.84
CA PRO A 127 8.00 -29.81 -2.95
C PRO A 127 9.31 -29.45 -3.65
N HIS A 128 9.56 -30.00 -4.85
CA HIS A 128 10.75 -29.69 -5.64
C HIS A 128 10.74 -28.27 -6.25
N GLY A 129 9.59 -27.61 -6.27
CA GLY A 129 9.42 -26.23 -6.71
C GLY A 129 9.59 -25.20 -5.60
N TRP A 130 9.76 -25.62 -4.34
CA TRP A 130 9.89 -24.73 -3.19
C TRP A 130 11.28 -24.08 -3.12
N SER A 131 11.50 -23.05 -3.93
CA SER A 131 12.76 -22.29 -3.95
C SER A 131 12.50 -20.80 -4.01
N LEU A 132 13.38 -20.02 -3.35
CA LEU A 132 13.31 -18.55 -3.37
C LEU A 132 13.20 -17.99 -4.79
N ARG A 133 13.98 -18.55 -5.72
CA ARG A 133 14.02 -18.14 -7.13
C ARG A 133 12.65 -18.30 -7.81
N ASN A 134 11.93 -19.38 -7.53
CA ASN A 134 10.60 -19.58 -8.11
C ASN A 134 9.60 -18.57 -7.56
N PHE A 135 9.63 -18.31 -6.25
CA PHE A 135 8.77 -17.28 -5.64
C PHE A 135 9.13 -15.86 -6.08
N GLU A 136 10.41 -15.56 -6.32
CA GLU A 136 10.84 -14.30 -6.94
C GLU A 136 10.27 -14.16 -8.35
N SER A 137 10.35 -15.21 -9.17
CA SER A 137 9.76 -15.22 -10.52
C SER A 137 8.25 -14.99 -10.48
N ILE A 138 7.53 -15.65 -9.58
CA ILE A 138 6.09 -15.44 -9.38
C ILE A 138 5.83 -13.98 -8.98
N ALA A 139 6.46 -13.49 -7.92
CA ALA A 139 6.28 -12.13 -7.44
C ALA A 139 6.62 -11.07 -8.49
N SER A 140 7.62 -11.33 -9.36
CA SER A 140 8.09 -10.41 -10.40
C SER A 140 7.01 -9.97 -11.39
N ILE A 141 5.94 -10.77 -11.54
CA ILE A 141 4.78 -10.42 -12.38
C ILE A 141 4.04 -9.21 -11.80
N TRP A 142 3.99 -9.07 -10.47
CA TRP A 142 3.22 -8.03 -9.79
C TRP A 142 4.07 -7.01 -9.02
N GLY A 143 5.36 -7.27 -8.80
CA GLY A 143 6.24 -6.37 -8.08
C GLY A 143 7.55 -7.01 -7.62
N LYS A 144 8.12 -6.48 -6.53
CA LYS A 144 9.36 -7.00 -5.94
C LYS A 144 9.02 -7.85 -4.71
N LEU A 145 9.55 -9.08 -4.65
CA LEU A 145 9.47 -9.91 -3.45
C LEU A 145 10.21 -9.19 -2.29
N VAL A 146 9.50 -8.95 -1.19
CA VAL A 146 10.07 -8.31 0.01
C VAL A 146 10.48 -9.35 1.05
N CYS A 147 9.66 -10.38 1.22
CA CYS A 147 9.87 -11.45 2.19
C CYS A 147 9.13 -12.69 1.69
N LEU A 148 9.64 -13.87 2.05
CA LEU A 148 8.94 -15.14 1.92
C LEU A 148 8.66 -15.64 3.33
N GLU A 149 7.42 -16.05 3.62
CA GLU A 149 7.15 -16.75 4.87
C GLU A 149 7.93 -18.07 4.87
N PRO A 150 8.74 -18.35 5.90
CA PRO A 150 9.44 -19.62 5.98
C PRO A 150 8.40 -20.75 5.95
N PRO A 151 8.67 -21.87 5.24
CA PRO A 151 7.79 -23.03 5.30
C PRO A 151 7.58 -23.42 6.75
N LEU A 152 6.34 -23.80 7.09
CA LEU A 152 6.02 -24.39 8.39
C LEU A 152 7.06 -25.48 8.67
N ARG A 153 7.82 -25.34 9.76
CA ARG A 153 8.72 -26.40 10.21
C ARG A 153 7.83 -27.57 10.61
N ILE A 154 7.73 -28.56 9.74
CA ILE A 154 7.16 -29.85 10.10
C ILE A 154 8.20 -30.52 11.01
N PRO A 155 7.87 -30.83 12.28
CA PRO A 155 8.79 -31.49 13.20
C PRO A 155 9.22 -32.88 12.72
#